data_AF-A0A2V6X2Q4-F1
#
_entry.id   AF-A0A2V6X2Q4-F1
#
_cell.length_a   1.000
_cell.length_b   1.000
_cell.length_c   1.000
_cell.angle_alpha   90.00
_cell.angle_beta   90.00
_cell.angle_gamma   90.00
#
_symmetry.space_group_name_H-M   'P 1'
#
loop_
_entity.id
_entity.type
_entity.pdbx_description
1 polymer ?
#
loop_
_entity_poly.entity_id
_entity_poly.type
_entity_poly.pdbx_seq_one_letter_code
_entity_poly.pdbx_strand_id
1 'polypeptide(L)'
;DLKKAAFNTPAAVKTVEALAQATADGTINKIAWTGRWVEPNNAFASGTVGLYQAHAPAFFYVRGGGPWVNGDTLGATQMPGGFAVPNSHGLGISKSSKYPELAWEFIKLATSEKWAYTFGKNFKLFTGTRVDSRLMEELQKEDPLAASVMKTQLEQVDKLVATWPLGKDAQIKEAFYSEFQAAVLGRKPAAAALAEAERKVNRLLAR
;
A
#
# COMPACT_ATOMS: atom_id res chain seq x y z
N ASP A 1 9.79 -19.42 -5.10
CA ASP A 1 9.64 -19.91 -6.48
C ASP A 1 8.26 -19.59 -7.10
N LEU A 2 7.33 -18.97 -6.34
CA LEU A 2 5.95 -18.69 -6.76
C LEU A 2 5.14 -19.96 -7.10
N LYS A 3 5.54 -21.13 -6.59
CA LYS A 3 4.87 -22.42 -6.84
C LYS A 3 4.07 -22.92 -5.65
N LYS A 4 4.44 -22.48 -4.44
CA LYS A 4 3.77 -22.86 -3.20
C LYS A 4 3.69 -21.67 -2.25
N ALA A 5 2.59 -21.56 -1.53
CA ALA A 5 2.45 -20.66 -0.40
C ALA A 5 3.48 -21.00 0.69
N ALA A 6 4.02 -19.97 1.33
CA ALA A 6 5.01 -20.08 2.41
C ALA A 6 4.59 -19.32 3.67
N PHE A 7 3.37 -18.75 3.69
CA PHE A 7 2.92 -17.88 4.77
C PHE A 7 2.33 -18.64 5.96
N ASN A 8 1.84 -19.87 5.79
CA ASN A 8 1.21 -20.64 6.87
C ASN A 8 2.28 -21.27 7.78
N THR A 9 2.80 -20.46 8.70
CA THR A 9 3.84 -20.85 9.65
C THR A 9 3.35 -20.64 11.09
N PRO A 10 3.97 -21.28 12.10
CA PRO A 10 3.65 -21.01 13.49
C PRO A 10 3.79 -19.52 13.87
N ALA A 11 4.77 -18.83 13.29
CA ALA A 11 4.96 -17.39 13.50
C ALA A 11 3.84 -16.55 12.90
N ALA A 12 3.33 -16.93 11.73
CA ALA A 12 2.19 -16.25 11.10
C ALA A 12 0.90 -16.46 11.89
N VAL A 13 0.65 -17.68 12.38
CA VAL A 13 -0.49 -17.98 13.27
C VAL A 13 -0.45 -17.08 14.50
N LYS A 14 0.68 -17.04 15.21
CA LYS A 14 0.86 -16.18 16.40
C LYS A 14 0.65 -14.70 16.08
N THR A 15 1.13 -14.25 14.92
CA THR A 15 0.95 -12.86 14.47
C THR A 15 -0.53 -12.55 14.24
N VAL A 16 -1.26 -13.42 13.54
CA VAL A 16 -2.69 -13.23 13.28
C VAL A 16 -3.51 -13.29 14.57
N GLU A 17 -3.15 -14.14 15.52
CA GLU A 17 -3.79 -14.18 16.84
C GLU A 17 -3.58 -12.87 17.61
N ALA A 18 -2.36 -12.32 17.61
CA ALA A 18 -2.07 -11.03 18.24
C ALA A 18 -2.86 -9.89 17.59
N LEU A 19 -2.98 -9.88 16.25
CA LEU A 19 -3.79 -8.90 15.53
C LEU A 19 -5.29 -9.05 15.83
N ALA A 20 -5.79 -10.29 15.93
CA ALA A 20 -7.17 -10.57 16.30
C ALA A 20 -7.48 -10.08 17.72
N GLN A 21 -6.58 -10.35 18.67
CA GLN A 21 -6.71 -9.88 20.05
C GLN A 21 -6.68 -8.35 20.11
N ALA A 22 -5.70 -7.71 19.47
CA ALA A 22 -5.62 -6.24 19.42
C ALA A 22 -6.85 -5.60 18.75
N THR A 23 -7.48 -6.30 17.80
CA THR A 23 -8.74 -5.86 17.18
C THR A 23 -9.93 -6.03 18.11
N ALA A 24 -9.99 -7.14 18.85
CA ALA A 24 -11.05 -7.42 19.82
C ALA A 24 -11.03 -6.41 20.98
N ASP A 25 -9.83 -6.06 21.45
CA ASP A 25 -9.62 -5.12 22.55
C ASP A 25 -9.74 -3.64 22.14
N GLY A 26 -9.93 -3.37 20.83
CA GLY A 26 -10.09 -2.02 20.30
C GLY A 26 -8.78 -1.26 20.04
N THR A 27 -7.62 -1.83 20.37
CA THR A 27 -6.29 -1.29 20.05
C THR A 27 -6.13 -1.07 18.55
N ILE A 28 -6.64 -1.99 17.72
CA ILE A 28 -6.78 -1.82 16.27
C ILE A 28 -8.24 -1.62 15.93
N ASN A 29 -8.57 -0.48 15.33
CA ASN A 29 -9.92 -0.21 14.85
C ASN A 29 -10.29 -1.22 13.74
N LYS A 30 -11.46 -1.85 13.85
CA LYS A 30 -11.99 -2.82 12.86
C LYS A 30 -12.02 -2.27 11.43
N ILE A 31 -12.12 -0.95 11.27
CA ILE A 31 -12.08 -0.26 9.98
C ILE A 31 -10.77 -0.55 9.22
N ALA A 32 -9.66 -0.80 9.93
CA ALA A 32 -8.36 -1.15 9.34
C ALA A 32 -8.41 -2.42 8.47
N TRP A 33 -9.39 -3.30 8.71
CA TRP A 33 -9.51 -4.58 8.02
C TRP A 33 -10.45 -4.55 6.83
N THR A 34 -11.07 -3.42 6.51
CA THR A 34 -12.15 -3.34 5.50
C THR A 34 -11.66 -3.32 4.05
N GLY A 35 -10.37 -3.06 3.83
CA GLY A 35 -9.82 -2.85 2.48
C GLY A 35 -10.30 -1.56 1.80
N ARG A 36 -11.03 -0.71 2.52
CA ARG A 36 -11.48 0.60 2.03
C ARG A 36 -10.48 1.69 2.39
N TRP A 37 -10.49 2.78 1.62
CA TRP A 37 -9.54 3.88 1.80
C TRP A 37 -10.13 5.09 2.53
N VAL A 38 -11.41 5.40 2.29
CA VAL A 38 -12.07 6.61 2.83
C VAL A 38 -12.27 6.52 4.34
N GLU A 39 -12.80 5.41 4.84
CA GLU A 39 -13.14 5.25 6.24
C GLU A 39 -11.91 5.25 7.17
N PRO A 40 -10.80 4.53 6.89
CA PRO A 40 -9.59 4.63 7.72
C PRO A 40 -8.96 6.03 7.69
N ASN A 41 -8.93 6.68 6.52
CA ASN A 41 -8.43 8.05 6.41
C ASN A 41 -9.23 9.02 7.29
N ASN A 42 -10.57 8.93 7.24
CA ASN A 42 -11.44 9.78 8.05
C ASN A 42 -11.26 9.52 9.55
N ALA A 43 -11.09 8.26 9.96
CA ALA A 43 -10.85 7.91 11.36
C ALA A 43 -9.52 8.47 11.89
N PHE A 44 -8.47 8.51 11.07
CA PHE A 44 -7.21 9.16 11.43
C PHE A 44 -7.35 10.69 11.42
N ALA A 45 -7.95 11.26 10.38
CA ALA A 45 -8.17 12.70 10.26
C ALA A 45 -9.01 13.27 11.42
N SER A 46 -9.94 12.51 11.99
CA SER A 46 -10.74 12.92 13.15
C SER A 46 -9.96 12.97 14.47
N GLY A 47 -8.71 12.51 14.51
CA GLY A 47 -7.86 12.50 15.70
C GLY A 47 -8.17 11.36 16.68
N THR A 48 -8.99 10.38 16.27
CA THR A 48 -9.38 9.24 17.13
C THR A 48 -8.44 8.04 17.02
N VAL A 49 -7.50 8.06 16.09
CA VAL A 49 -6.51 7.00 15.85
C VAL A 49 -5.11 7.58 16.04
N GLY A 50 -4.31 6.99 16.92
CA GLY A 50 -2.96 7.49 17.25
C GLY A 50 -1.87 7.08 16.26
N LEU A 51 -2.05 5.99 15.51
CA LEU A 51 -1.10 5.51 14.50
C LEU A 51 -1.86 5.07 13.26
N TYR A 52 -1.42 5.55 12.10
CA TYR A 52 -2.01 5.17 10.82
C TYR A 52 -0.94 4.65 9.85
N GLN A 53 -1.04 3.35 9.54
CA GLN A 53 -0.23 2.71 8.52
C GLN A 53 -0.95 2.88 7.17
N ALA A 54 -0.36 3.66 6.27
CA ALA A 54 -0.91 3.94 4.95
C ALA A 54 0.18 4.30 3.95
N HIS A 55 -0.15 4.27 2.65
CA HIS A 55 0.74 4.79 1.61
C HIS A 55 0.74 6.33 1.64
N ALA A 56 1.86 6.95 1.24
CA ALA A 56 2.04 8.41 1.28
C ALA A 56 0.88 9.25 0.71
N PRO A 57 0.18 8.86 -0.38
CA PRO A 57 -0.98 9.62 -0.87
C PRO A 57 -2.10 9.83 0.17
N ALA A 58 -2.23 8.95 1.17
CA ALA A 58 -3.19 9.12 2.26
C ALA A 58 -2.94 10.38 3.08
N PHE A 59 -1.69 10.82 3.24
CA PHE A 59 -1.36 12.04 3.97
C PHE A 59 -2.05 13.28 3.38
N PHE A 60 -2.09 13.40 2.05
CA PHE A 60 -2.71 14.56 1.41
C PHE A 60 -4.23 14.59 1.60
N TYR A 61 -4.88 13.41 1.71
CA TYR A 61 -6.29 13.30 2.06
C TYR A 61 -6.52 13.66 3.53
N VAL A 62 -5.77 13.02 4.43
CA VAL A 62 -5.90 13.20 5.89
C VAL A 62 -5.66 14.67 6.28
N ARG A 63 -4.65 15.30 5.70
CA ARG A 63 -4.34 16.72 5.95
C ARG A 63 -5.47 17.65 5.51
N GLY A 64 -6.21 17.29 4.46
CA GLY A 64 -7.38 18.07 4.03
C GLY A 64 -8.55 17.99 5.01
N GLY A 65 -8.67 16.89 5.78
CA GLY A 65 -9.78 16.65 6.71
C GLY A 65 -9.46 16.85 8.19
N GLY A 66 -8.18 16.89 8.58
CA GLY A 66 -7.74 16.98 9.98
C GLY A 66 -7.01 18.28 10.29
N PRO A 67 -7.65 19.28 10.94
CA PRO A 67 -7.00 20.54 11.31
C PRO A 67 -5.79 20.36 12.23
N TRP A 68 -5.76 19.26 12.98
CA TRP A 68 -4.63 18.93 13.84
C TRP A 68 -3.40 18.51 13.05
N VAL A 69 -3.50 18.16 11.76
CA VAL A 69 -2.39 17.55 10.99
C VAL A 69 -1.43 18.63 10.49
N ASN A 70 -0.34 18.84 11.22
CA ASN A 70 0.71 19.81 10.89
C ASN A 70 2.08 19.35 11.41
N GLY A 71 3.11 20.17 11.22
CA GLY A 71 4.50 19.83 11.55
C GLY A 71 4.77 19.64 13.05
N ASP A 72 3.91 20.17 13.91
CA ASP A 72 4.08 20.10 15.37
C ASP A 72 3.40 18.85 15.97
N THR A 73 2.50 18.22 15.22
CA THR A 73 1.55 17.21 15.73
C THR A 73 1.61 15.88 15.00
N LEU A 74 2.12 15.85 13.77
CA LEU A 74 2.26 14.63 12.97
C LEU A 74 3.74 14.32 12.72
N GLY A 75 4.16 13.13 13.14
CA GLY A 75 5.39 12.50 12.69
C GLY A 75 5.11 11.44 11.60
N ALA A 76 6.10 11.21 10.74
CA ALA A 76 6.08 10.12 9.76
C ALA A 76 7.38 9.32 9.83
N THR A 77 7.25 8.00 9.77
CA THR A 77 8.37 7.07 9.74
C THR A 77 7.99 5.84 8.94
N GLN A 78 8.99 5.10 8.47
CA GLN A 78 8.77 3.78 7.91
C GLN A 78 8.15 2.81 8.92
N MET A 79 7.37 1.87 8.39
CA MET A 79 6.82 0.78 9.20
C MET A 79 7.97 -0.06 9.76
N PRO A 80 7.94 -0.42 11.06
CA PRO A 80 8.93 -1.34 11.62
C PRO A 80 8.99 -2.66 10.84
N GLY A 81 10.19 -3.24 10.76
CA GLY A 81 10.44 -4.51 10.07
C GLY A 81 11.25 -4.37 8.79
N GLY A 82 11.41 -3.16 8.26
CA GLY A 82 12.34 -2.89 7.16
C GLY A 82 11.91 -3.47 5.82
N PHE A 83 10.60 -3.58 5.57
CA PHE A 83 10.04 -3.98 4.28
C PHE A 83 9.28 -2.81 3.67
N ALA A 84 9.30 -2.72 2.33
CA ALA A 84 8.52 -1.74 1.60
C ALA A 84 7.37 -2.42 0.85
N VAL A 85 6.16 -1.88 1.00
CA VAL A 85 4.97 -2.29 0.25
C VAL A 85 4.65 -1.16 -0.73
N PRO A 86 5.16 -1.21 -1.97
CA PRO A 86 4.94 -0.11 -2.92
C PRO A 86 3.48 -0.09 -3.39
N ASN A 87 2.93 1.11 -3.54
CA ASN A 87 1.65 1.33 -4.22
C ASN A 87 1.91 2.01 -5.56
N SER A 88 2.29 1.21 -6.55
CA SER A 88 2.70 1.69 -7.87
C SER A 88 1.58 1.57 -8.90
N HIS A 89 1.46 2.56 -9.77
CA HIS A 89 0.60 2.52 -10.94
C HIS A 89 1.46 2.42 -12.20
N GLY A 90 0.98 1.66 -13.19
CA GLY A 90 1.64 1.50 -14.48
C GLY A 90 0.72 1.88 -15.64
N LEU A 91 1.32 2.25 -16.78
CA LEU A 91 0.61 2.49 -18.03
C LEU A 91 0.78 1.26 -18.93
N GLY A 92 -0.33 0.66 -19.34
CA GLY A 92 -0.36 -0.50 -20.22
C GLY A 92 -1.14 -0.23 -21.51
N ILE A 93 -0.70 -0.82 -22.62
CA ILE A 93 -1.44 -0.80 -23.89
C ILE A 93 -2.19 -2.13 -24.00
N SER A 94 -3.52 -2.06 -24.16
CA SER A 94 -4.31 -3.27 -24.41
C SER A 94 -3.88 -3.94 -25.71
N LYS A 95 -3.73 -5.26 -25.70
CA LYS A 95 -3.48 -6.08 -26.90
C LYS A 95 -4.57 -5.89 -27.98
N SER A 96 -5.78 -5.52 -27.58
CA SER A 96 -6.91 -5.27 -28.49
C SER A 96 -6.99 -3.81 -29.00
N SER A 97 -6.03 -2.95 -28.65
CA SER A 97 -6.02 -1.56 -29.13
C SER A 97 -5.94 -1.53 -30.66
N LYS A 98 -6.78 -0.70 -31.29
CA LYS A 98 -6.73 -0.43 -32.73
C LYS A 98 -5.60 0.53 -33.11
N TYR A 99 -4.97 1.19 -32.13
CA TYR A 99 -3.94 2.22 -32.33
C TYR A 99 -2.75 2.03 -31.38
N PRO A 100 -2.05 0.87 -31.41
CA PRO A 100 -0.98 0.57 -30.45
C PRO A 100 0.21 1.53 -30.56
N GLU A 101 0.62 1.89 -31.78
CA GLU A 101 1.75 2.83 -31.99
C GLU A 101 1.43 4.23 -31.46
N LEU A 102 0.22 4.74 -31.73
CA LEU A 102 -0.19 6.05 -31.20
C LEU A 102 -0.28 6.04 -29.67
N ALA A 103 -0.79 4.95 -29.08
CA ALA A 103 -0.81 4.79 -27.63
C ALA A 103 0.61 4.77 -27.04
N TRP A 104 1.56 4.17 -27.75
CA TRP A 104 2.97 4.17 -27.36
C TRP A 104 3.60 5.57 -27.43
N GLU A 105 3.35 6.32 -28.52
CA GLU A 105 3.77 7.73 -28.62
C GLU A 105 3.19 8.58 -27.49
N PHE A 106 1.92 8.36 -27.13
CA PHE A 106 1.29 9.04 -26.01
C PHE A 106 1.94 8.69 -24.65
N ILE A 107 2.26 7.42 -24.40
CA ILE A 107 2.97 7.01 -23.17
C ILE A 107 4.35 7.69 -23.11
N LYS A 108 5.11 7.73 -24.21
CA LYS A 108 6.40 8.44 -24.26
C LYS A 108 6.25 9.92 -23.96
N LEU A 109 5.21 10.57 -24.49
CA LEU A 109 4.90 11.95 -24.17
C LEU A 109 4.59 12.11 -22.68
N ALA A 110 3.63 11.35 -22.14
CA ALA A 110 3.17 11.44 -20.76
C ALA A 110 4.28 11.17 -19.73
N THR A 111 5.25 10.33 -20.08
CA THR A 111 6.39 9.96 -19.23
C THR A 111 7.68 10.73 -19.54
N SER A 112 7.64 11.67 -20.49
CA SER A 112 8.77 12.57 -20.75
C SER A 112 9.06 13.48 -19.54
N GLU A 113 10.28 13.97 -19.43
CA GLU A 113 10.73 14.75 -18.26
C GLU A 113 9.79 15.91 -17.90
N LYS A 114 9.36 16.70 -18.90
CA LYS A 114 8.43 17.83 -18.70
C LYS A 114 7.11 17.37 -18.06
N TRP A 115 6.52 16.31 -18.60
CA TRP A 115 5.20 15.85 -18.18
C TRP A 115 5.26 15.03 -16.91
N ALA A 116 6.30 14.22 -16.71
CA ALA A 116 6.59 13.56 -15.44
C ALA A 116 6.77 14.59 -14.31
N TYR A 117 7.59 15.64 -14.52
CA TYR A 117 7.75 16.71 -13.53
C TYR A 117 6.42 17.41 -13.24
N THR A 118 5.66 17.77 -14.28
CA THR A 118 4.35 18.45 -14.13
C THR A 118 3.37 17.58 -13.34
N PHE A 119 3.31 16.28 -13.65
CA PHE A 119 2.43 15.33 -12.97
C PHE A 119 2.84 15.14 -11.51
N GLY A 120 4.12 14.84 -11.25
CA GLY A 120 4.64 14.65 -9.90
C GLY A 120 4.50 15.88 -9.01
N LYS A 121 4.71 17.09 -9.56
CA LYS A 121 4.55 18.35 -8.83
C LYS A 121 3.10 18.63 -8.44
N ASN A 122 2.16 18.48 -9.37
CA ASN A 122 0.75 18.80 -9.12
C ASN A 122 0.07 17.79 -8.19
N PHE A 123 0.40 16.51 -8.32
CA PHE A 123 -0.21 15.44 -7.52
C PHE A 123 0.62 15.01 -6.31
N LYS A 124 1.80 15.63 -6.11
CA LYS A 124 2.72 15.37 -5.00
C LYS A 124 3.05 13.87 -4.88
N LEU A 125 3.56 13.30 -5.97
CA LEU A 125 3.92 11.88 -6.08
C LEU A 125 5.28 11.71 -6.76
N PHE A 126 5.86 10.52 -6.60
CA PHE A 126 7.02 10.08 -7.38
C PHE A 126 6.58 9.40 -8.67
N THR A 127 7.29 9.72 -9.75
CA THR A 127 6.99 9.27 -11.11
C THR A 127 7.83 8.07 -11.55
N GLY A 128 8.85 7.70 -10.78
CA GLY A 128 9.82 6.68 -11.14
C GLY A 128 10.82 7.15 -12.20
N THR A 129 11.03 8.47 -12.33
CA THR A 129 11.94 9.05 -13.33
C THR A 129 12.97 9.95 -12.67
N ARG A 130 13.96 10.43 -13.45
CA ARG A 130 15.04 11.31 -12.96
C ARG A 130 14.55 12.61 -12.31
N VAL A 131 13.29 13.01 -12.55
CA VAL A 131 12.71 14.24 -11.98
C VAL A 131 12.40 14.12 -10.49
N ASP A 132 12.30 12.89 -9.96
CA ASP A 132 11.87 12.66 -8.58
C ASP A 132 12.83 13.26 -7.55
N SER A 133 14.14 13.28 -7.82
CA SER A 133 15.12 13.97 -6.97
C SER A 133 14.83 15.46 -6.87
N ARG A 134 14.55 16.11 -8.00
CA ARG A 134 14.18 17.54 -8.04
C ARG A 134 12.86 17.79 -7.32
N LEU A 135 11.84 16.94 -7.55
CA LEU A 135 10.55 17.05 -6.86
C LEU A 135 10.74 16.95 -5.34
N MET A 136 11.60 16.04 -4.88
CA MET A 136 11.90 15.87 -3.46
C MET A 136 12.61 17.10 -2.88
N GLU A 137 13.63 17.64 -3.57
CA GLU A 137 14.34 18.85 -3.13
C GLU A 137 13.41 20.08 -3.05
N GLU A 138 12.51 20.25 -4.01
CA GLU A 138 11.50 21.31 -3.97
C GLU A 138 10.52 21.09 -2.81
N LEU A 139 9.99 19.87 -2.65
CA LEU A 139 9.05 19.55 -1.57
C LEU A 139 9.65 19.73 -0.18
N GLN A 140 10.93 19.42 0.01
CA GLN A 140 11.65 19.66 1.28
C GLN A 140 11.67 21.14 1.68
N LYS A 141 11.72 22.05 0.70
CA LYS A 141 11.72 23.50 0.95
C LYS A 141 10.30 24.04 1.16
N GLU A 142 9.35 23.54 0.37
CA GLU A 142 7.97 24.04 0.36
C GLU A 142 7.11 23.46 1.50
N ASP A 143 7.31 22.18 1.83
CA ASP A 143 6.44 21.42 2.74
C ASP A 143 7.26 20.29 3.43
N PRO A 144 8.07 20.61 4.45
CA PRO A 144 8.96 19.64 5.11
C PRO A 144 8.24 18.41 5.69
N LEU A 145 6.99 18.56 6.13
CA LEU A 145 6.17 17.45 6.61
C LEU A 145 5.75 16.53 5.45
N ALA A 146 5.27 17.08 4.34
CA ALA A 146 4.98 16.26 3.16
C ALA A 146 6.24 15.55 2.66
N ALA A 147 7.39 16.23 2.69
CA ALA A 147 8.67 15.63 2.34
C ALA A 147 9.03 14.46 3.27
N SER A 148 8.88 14.58 4.59
CA SER A 148 9.17 13.48 5.51
C SER A 148 8.27 12.26 5.24
N VAL A 149 6.99 12.47 4.94
CA VAL A 149 6.06 11.41 4.52
C VAL A 149 6.51 10.79 3.20
N MET A 150 6.81 11.59 2.17
CA MET A 150 7.20 11.09 0.85
C MET A 150 8.53 10.32 0.92
N LYS A 151 9.48 10.76 1.76
CA LYS A 151 10.76 10.07 1.97
C LYS A 151 10.57 8.61 2.33
N THR A 152 9.55 8.28 3.12
CA THR A 152 9.25 6.88 3.47
C THR A 152 9.12 6.01 2.22
N GLN A 153 8.54 6.49 1.12
CA GLN A 153 8.35 5.70 -0.11
C GLN A 153 9.66 5.26 -0.79
N LEU A 154 10.78 5.89 -0.44
CA LEU A 154 12.11 5.60 -0.99
C LEU A 154 12.97 4.73 -0.05
N GLU A 155 12.47 4.43 1.14
CA GLU A 155 13.18 3.62 2.13
C GLU A 155 12.87 2.13 1.94
N GLN A 156 13.87 1.26 2.13
CA GLN A 156 13.76 -0.22 2.02
C GLN A 156 13.31 -0.73 0.63
N VAL A 157 13.60 0.02 -0.44
CA VAL A 157 13.27 -0.37 -1.83
C VAL A 157 14.02 -1.61 -2.34
N ASP A 158 15.03 -2.08 -1.60
CA ASP A 158 15.71 -3.36 -1.80
C ASP A 158 14.93 -4.56 -1.23
N LYS A 159 13.89 -4.29 -0.42
CA LYS A 159 13.06 -5.29 0.29
C LYS A 159 11.58 -5.11 -0.02
N LEU A 160 11.26 -5.02 -1.30
CA LEU A 160 9.87 -4.93 -1.77
C LEU A 160 9.11 -6.23 -1.50
N VAL A 161 7.90 -6.10 -0.96
CA VAL A 161 6.96 -7.21 -0.76
C VAL A 161 5.57 -6.87 -1.32
N ALA A 162 4.69 -7.87 -1.42
CA ALA A 162 3.33 -7.75 -1.95
C ALA A 162 3.21 -7.33 -3.45
N THR A 163 4.32 -7.43 -4.20
CA THR A 163 4.36 -7.31 -5.67
C THR A 163 4.56 -8.70 -6.29
N TRP A 164 3.47 -9.45 -6.53
CA TRP A 164 3.58 -10.77 -7.16
C TRP A 164 3.51 -10.63 -8.69
N PRO A 165 4.54 -11.05 -9.44
CA PRO A 165 4.55 -11.00 -10.91
C PRO A 165 3.73 -12.15 -11.50
N LEU A 166 2.48 -12.32 -11.03
CA LEU A 166 1.59 -13.39 -11.40
C LEU A 166 0.34 -12.81 -12.04
N GLY A 167 -0.07 -13.34 -13.20
CA GLY A 167 -1.32 -12.92 -13.85
C GLY A 167 -2.58 -13.20 -13.01
N LYS A 168 -2.46 -14.00 -11.94
CA LYS A 168 -3.53 -14.33 -10.98
C LYS A 168 -3.41 -13.57 -9.65
N ASP A 169 -2.59 -12.51 -9.58
CA ASP A 169 -2.33 -11.75 -8.35
C ASP A 169 -3.63 -11.36 -7.61
N ALA A 170 -4.62 -10.84 -8.33
CA ALA A 170 -5.92 -10.46 -7.76
C ALA A 170 -6.63 -11.66 -7.09
N GLN A 171 -6.69 -12.82 -7.75
CA GLN A 171 -7.30 -14.02 -7.17
C GLN A 171 -6.53 -14.56 -5.97
N ILE A 172 -5.19 -14.46 -5.99
CA ILE A 172 -4.36 -14.88 -4.86
C ILE A 172 -4.59 -13.96 -3.66
N LYS A 173 -4.66 -12.65 -3.89
CA LYS A 173 -4.98 -11.66 -2.86
C LYS A 173 -6.36 -11.91 -2.26
N GLU A 174 -7.37 -12.13 -3.09
CA GLU A 174 -8.73 -12.48 -2.62
C GLU A 174 -8.73 -13.76 -1.78
N ALA A 175 -8.04 -14.82 -2.25
CA ALA A 175 -7.94 -16.09 -1.53
C ALA A 175 -7.26 -15.96 -0.16
N PHE A 176 -6.25 -15.09 -0.03
CA PHE A 176 -5.54 -14.84 1.21
C PHE A 176 -6.30 -13.87 2.13
N TYR A 177 -6.63 -12.68 1.65
CA TYR A 177 -7.17 -11.59 2.47
C TYR A 177 -8.56 -11.88 3.01
N SER A 178 -9.40 -12.64 2.30
CA SER A 178 -10.73 -13.00 2.81
C SER A 178 -10.66 -13.91 4.04
N GLU A 179 -9.69 -14.84 4.08
CA GLU A 179 -9.45 -15.69 5.26
C GLU A 179 -8.73 -14.92 6.38
N PHE A 180 -7.70 -14.13 6.02
CA PHE A 180 -6.99 -13.28 6.97
C PHE A 180 -7.96 -12.31 7.67
N GLN A 181 -8.84 -11.65 6.92
CA GLN A 181 -9.85 -10.74 7.45
C GLN A 181 -10.82 -11.46 8.40
N ALA A 182 -11.26 -12.68 8.05
CA ALA A 182 -12.09 -13.48 8.94
C ALA A 182 -11.39 -13.77 10.27
N ALA A 183 -10.07 -14.03 10.24
CA ALA A 183 -9.30 -14.28 11.46
C ALA A 183 -9.12 -13.04 12.34
N VAL A 184 -8.65 -11.93 11.77
CA VAL A 184 -8.39 -10.70 12.55
C VAL A 184 -9.68 -10.06 13.07
N LEU A 185 -10.84 -10.37 12.47
CA LEU A 185 -12.15 -9.98 12.98
C LEU A 185 -12.78 -10.99 13.96
N GLY A 186 -12.04 -12.03 14.35
CA GLY A 186 -12.50 -13.04 15.32
C GLY A 186 -13.58 -14.00 14.79
N ARG A 187 -13.82 -14.03 13.47
CA ARG A 187 -14.84 -14.90 12.84
C ARG A 187 -14.32 -16.31 12.58
N LYS A 188 -13.01 -16.51 12.60
CA LYS A 188 -12.34 -17.79 12.35
C LYS A 188 -11.03 -17.89 13.14
N PRO A 189 -10.68 -19.05 13.74
CA PRO A 189 -9.38 -19.20 14.38
C PRO A 189 -8.22 -18.99 13.39
N ALA A 190 -7.14 -18.35 13.83
CA ALA A 190 -6.00 -17.98 12.98
C ALA A 190 -5.40 -19.18 12.23
N ALA A 191 -5.15 -20.29 12.93
CA ALA A 191 -4.62 -21.52 12.32
C ALA A 191 -5.54 -22.08 11.23
N ALA A 192 -6.86 -22.09 11.48
CA ALA A 192 -7.84 -22.57 10.51
C ALA A 192 -7.97 -21.63 9.30
N ALA A 193 -7.87 -20.31 9.51
CA ALA A 193 -7.90 -19.32 8.45
C ALA A 193 -6.66 -19.41 7.55
N LEU A 194 -5.46 -19.48 8.15
CA LEU A 194 -4.21 -19.59 7.39
C LEU A 194 -4.09 -20.92 6.63
N ALA A 195 -4.55 -22.03 7.22
CA ALA A 195 -4.60 -23.31 6.52
C ALA A 195 -5.54 -23.26 5.30
N GLU A 196 -6.70 -22.63 5.44
CA GLU A 196 -7.65 -22.48 4.34
C GLU A 196 -7.14 -21.53 3.25
N ALA A 197 -6.52 -20.41 3.65
CA ALA A 197 -5.85 -19.50 2.74
C ALA A 197 -4.75 -20.22 1.95
N GLU A 198 -3.90 -21.00 2.62
CA GLU A 198 -2.83 -21.76 2.00
C GLU A 198 -3.37 -22.76 0.97
N ARG A 199 -4.43 -23.49 1.32
CA ARG A 199 -5.11 -24.43 0.42
C ARG A 199 -5.65 -23.73 -0.84
N LYS A 200 -6.31 -22.57 -0.68
CA LYS A 200 -6.85 -21.78 -1.81
C LYS A 200 -5.73 -21.21 -2.68
N VAL A 201 -4.70 -20.64 -2.08
CA VAL A 201 -3.55 -20.07 -2.80
C VAL A 201 -2.78 -21.15 -3.55
N ASN A 202 -2.46 -22.29 -2.93
CA ASN A 202 -1.76 -23.39 -3.59
C ASN A 202 -2.53 -23.95 -4.80
N ARG A 203 -3.87 -23.98 -4.73
CA ARG A 203 -4.71 -24.35 -5.89
C ARG A 203 -4.56 -23.37 -7.06
N LEU A 204 -4.40 -22.08 -6.78
CA LEU A 204 -4.21 -21.06 -7.81
C LEU A 204 -2.82 -21.12 -8.43
N LEU A 205 -1.79 -21.40 -7.61
CA LEU A 205 -0.38 -21.51 -8.04
C LEU A 205 -0.10 -22.80 -8.83
N ALA A 206 -0.86 -23.87 -8.58
CA ALA A 206 -0.73 -25.14 -9.31
C ALA A 206 -1.36 -25.12 -10.72
N ARG A 207 -2.06 -24.05 -11.09
CA ARG A 207 -2.73 -23.86 -12.38
C ARG A 207 -2.00 -22.81 -13.20
#